data_AF-A0A1V9U883-F1
#
_entry.id   AF-A0A1V9U883-F1
#
_cell.length_a   1.000
_cell.length_b   1.000
_cell.length_c   1.000
_cell.angle_alpha   90.00
_cell.angle_beta   90.00
_cell.angle_gamma   90.00
#
_symmetry.space_group_name_H-M   'P 1'
#
loop_
_entity.id
_entity.type
_entity.pdbx_description
1 polymer ?
#
loop_
_entity_poly.entity_id
_entity_poly.type
_entity_poly.pdbx_seq_one_letter_code
_entity_poly.pdbx_strand_id
1 'polypeptide(L)'
;MSIRINTKPLGLKKPIFVEQSVKNVKLANEMMNKMLKLGIEQEKVVAINFDELEEKETTEKMLEINALEASYIDDAFIFLQNILKLSNKEKELAESTLTMEKLGEYLNYVVMRVKGIEGKPEAISEKDPKKD
;
A
#
# COMPACT_ATOMS: atom_id res chain seq x y z
N MET A 1 22.98 0.85 -5.08
CA MET A 1 22.60 -0.53 -5.41
C MET A 1 21.19 -0.45 -5.96
N SER A 2 20.98 -0.96 -7.17
CA SER A 2 19.68 -0.91 -7.83
C SER A 2 18.88 -2.18 -7.53
N ILE A 3 17.61 -2.04 -7.21
CA ILE A 3 16.69 -3.14 -6.98
C ILE A 3 15.63 -3.19 -8.06
N ARG A 4 15.32 -4.40 -8.51
CA ARG A 4 14.21 -4.64 -9.41
C ARG A 4 12.91 -4.74 -8.62
N ILE A 5 11.92 -3.93 -8.99
CA ILE A 5 10.55 -3.96 -8.50
C ILE A 5 9.63 -4.54 -9.57
N ASN A 6 8.84 -5.55 -9.22
CA ASN A 6 7.79 -6.10 -10.09
C ASN A 6 6.57 -5.16 -10.07
N THR A 7 6.15 -4.67 -11.23
CA THR A 7 5.05 -3.71 -11.37
C THR A 7 3.79 -4.32 -12.01
N LYS A 8 3.79 -5.63 -12.31
CA LYS A 8 2.60 -6.33 -12.80
C LYS A 8 1.36 -6.14 -11.92
N PRO A 9 1.46 -6.13 -10.57
CA PRO A 9 0.29 -5.86 -9.72
C PRO A 9 -0.34 -4.49 -9.95
N LEU A 10 0.41 -3.53 -10.50
CA LEU A 10 -0.08 -2.19 -10.86
C LEU A 10 -0.67 -2.13 -12.29
N GLY A 11 -0.77 -3.25 -12.99
CA GLY A 11 -1.18 -3.29 -14.41
C GLY A 11 -0.06 -2.92 -15.39
N LEU A 12 1.17 -2.72 -14.93
CA LEU A 12 2.30 -2.34 -15.79
C LEU A 12 3.05 -3.56 -16.32
N LYS A 13 3.54 -3.46 -17.57
CA LYS A 13 4.19 -4.60 -18.26
C LYS A 13 5.66 -4.78 -17.90
N LYS A 14 6.36 -3.70 -17.55
CA LYS A 14 7.82 -3.70 -17.38
C LYS A 14 8.20 -3.42 -15.93
N PRO A 15 9.13 -4.20 -15.35
CA PRO A 15 9.65 -3.92 -14.01
C PRO A 15 10.38 -2.57 -13.99
N ILE A 16 10.48 -1.99 -12.80
CA ILE A 16 11.17 -0.72 -12.59
C ILE A 16 12.37 -0.94 -11.67
N PHE A 17 13.48 -0.31 -12.01
CA PHE A 17 14.70 -0.34 -11.23
C PHE A 17 14.76 0.90 -10.34
N VAL A 18 14.91 0.66 -9.04
CA VAL A 18 14.93 1.72 -8.02
C VAL A 18 16.27 1.70 -7.33
N GLU A 19 16.89 2.86 -7.16
CA GLU A 19 18.10 2.95 -6.34
C GLU A 19 17.78 2.88 -4.85
N GLN A 20 18.55 2.07 -4.11
CA GLN A 20 18.57 2.12 -2.65
C GLN A 20 19.34 3.35 -2.15
N SER A 21 18.83 4.53 -2.47
CA SER A 21 19.36 5.81 -2.01
C SER A 21 18.80 6.17 -0.62
N VAL A 22 19.53 6.98 0.14
CA VAL A 22 19.06 7.52 1.43
C VAL A 22 17.69 8.19 1.29
N LYS A 23 17.43 8.89 0.18
CA LYS A 23 16.13 9.51 -0.12
C LYS A 23 15.01 8.47 -0.20
N ASN A 24 15.23 7.38 -0.94
CA ASN A 24 14.22 6.36 -1.14
C ASN A 24 13.98 5.55 0.15
N VAL A 25 15.03 5.28 0.93
CA VAL A 25 14.91 4.64 2.25
C VAL A 25 14.09 5.52 3.22
N LYS A 26 14.31 6.84 3.21
CA LYS A 26 13.51 7.78 4.00
C LYS A 26 12.03 7.71 3.63
N LEU A 27 11.70 7.79 2.33
CA LEU A 27 10.32 7.67 1.84
C LEU A 27 9.69 6.32 2.24
N ALA A 28 10.45 5.23 2.13
CA ALA A 28 9.97 3.91 2.54
C ALA A 28 9.69 3.82 4.05
N ASN A 29 10.52 4.44 4.90
CA ASN A 29 10.26 4.51 6.34
C ASN A 29 9.04 5.38 6.67
N GLU A 30 8.87 6.51 5.99
CA GLU A 30 7.68 7.36 6.15
C GLU A 30 6.41 6.59 5.79
N MET A 31 6.42 5.84 4.69
CA MET A 31 5.29 5.00 4.30
C MET A 31 5.05 3.87 5.30
N MET A 32 6.10 3.18 5.75
CA MET A 32 5.98 2.14 6.78
C MET A 32 5.32 2.67 8.06
N ASN A 33 5.69 3.87 8.51
CA ASN A 33 5.09 4.49 9.68
C ASN A 33 3.60 4.74 9.48
N LYS A 34 3.19 5.20 8.28
CA LYS A 34 1.78 5.40 7.94
C LYS A 34 1.01 4.07 7.92
N MET A 35 1.60 3.00 7.37
CA MET A 35 1.01 1.65 7.38
C MET A 35 0.80 1.15 8.82
N LEU A 36 1.81 1.26 9.67
CA LEU A 36 1.71 0.85 11.08
C LEU A 36 0.67 1.69 11.85
N LYS A 37 0.61 3.00 11.58
CA LYS A 37 -0.37 3.88 12.20
C LYS A 37 -1.80 3.53 11.78
N LEU A 38 -2.03 3.23 10.49
CA LEU A 38 -3.32 2.74 10.02
C LEU A 38 -3.72 1.44 10.73
N GLY A 39 -2.80 0.48 10.86
CA GLY A 39 -3.06 -0.78 11.56
C GLY A 39 -3.49 -0.56 13.01
N ILE A 40 -2.82 0.34 13.73
CA ILE A 40 -3.19 0.71 15.11
C ILE A 40 -4.61 1.32 15.16
N GLU A 41 -4.95 2.22 14.25
CA GLU A 41 -6.29 2.82 14.23
C GLU A 41 -7.37 1.81 13.84
N GLN A 42 -7.09 0.90 12.91
CA GLN A 42 -8.01 -0.20 12.56
C GLN A 42 -8.24 -1.14 13.75
N GLU A 43 -7.21 -1.49 14.51
CA GLU A 43 -7.36 -2.28 15.75
C GLU A 43 -8.26 -1.59 16.77
N LYS A 44 -8.09 -0.27 16.96
CA LYS A 44 -8.97 0.50 17.85
C LYS A 44 -10.41 0.48 17.37
N VAL A 45 -10.64 0.59 16.07
CA VAL A 45 -11.97 0.56 15.46
C VAL A 45 -12.64 -0.80 15.65
N VAL A 46 -11.91 -1.89 15.45
CA VAL A 46 -12.42 -3.26 15.67
C VAL A 46 -12.79 -3.49 17.14
N ALA A 47 -12.11 -2.82 18.07
CA ALA A 47 -12.43 -2.88 19.49
C ALA A 47 -13.66 -2.05 19.90
N ILE A 48 -14.24 -1.25 19.00
CA ILE A 48 -15.46 -0.48 19.28
C ILE A 48 -16.67 -1.43 19.24
N ASN A 49 -17.43 -1.45 20.34
CA ASN A 49 -18.76 -2.06 20.33
C ASN A 49 -19.77 -1.08 19.73
N PHE A 50 -20.01 -1.16 18.42
CA PHE A 50 -20.93 -0.26 17.72
C PHE A 50 -22.38 -0.39 18.20
N ASP A 51 -22.78 -1.51 18.80
CA ASP A 51 -24.14 -1.70 19.34
C ASP A 51 -24.38 -0.89 20.62
N GLU A 52 -23.33 -0.41 21.28
CA GLU A 52 -23.41 0.41 22.49
C GLU A 52 -23.32 1.92 22.21
N LEU A 53 -23.04 2.32 20.96
CA LEU A 53 -22.91 3.73 20.58
C LEU A 53 -24.27 4.35 20.21
N GLU A 54 -24.41 5.64 20.49
CA GLU A 54 -25.52 6.40 19.92
C GLU A 54 -25.36 6.51 18.37
N GLU A 55 -26.47 6.69 17.65
CA GLU A 55 -26.48 6.76 16.18
C GLU A 55 -25.55 7.85 15.64
N LYS A 56 -25.50 9.00 16.33
CA LYS A 56 -24.61 10.11 15.99
C LYS A 56 -23.13 9.71 16.15
N GLU A 57 -22.78 9.08 17.26
CA GLU A 57 -21.40 8.64 17.53
C GLU A 57 -20.95 7.57 16.54
N THR A 58 -21.84 6.64 16.19
CA THR A 58 -21.61 5.65 15.13
C THR A 58 -21.29 6.34 13.80
N THR A 59 -22.10 7.33 13.42
CA THR A 59 -21.90 8.09 12.18
C THR A 59 -20.57 8.84 12.18
N GLU A 60 -20.23 9.52 13.27
CA GLU A 60 -18.95 10.24 13.42
C GLU A 60 -17.77 9.29 13.31
N LYS A 61 -17.86 8.10 13.89
CA LYS A 61 -16.81 7.07 13.78
C LYS A 61 -16.65 6.52 12.37
N MET A 62 -17.75 6.26 11.67
CA MET A 62 -17.69 5.84 10.26
C MET A 62 -17.04 6.91 9.38
N LEU A 63 -17.35 8.20 9.60
CA LEU A 63 -16.70 9.29 8.88
C LEU A 63 -15.20 9.37 9.16
N GLU A 64 -14.79 9.20 10.42
CA GLU A 64 -13.39 9.18 10.83
C GLU A 64 -12.61 8.06 10.12
N ILE A 65 -13.18 6.85 10.07
CA ILE A 65 -12.60 5.69 9.39
C ILE A 65 -12.46 5.95 7.88
N ASN A 66 -13.53 6.40 7.23
CA ASN A 66 -13.52 6.68 5.80
C ASN A 66 -12.48 7.75 5.43
N ALA A 67 -12.35 8.80 6.25
CA ALA A 67 -11.36 9.86 6.04
C ALA A 67 -9.92 9.34 6.21
N LEU A 68 -9.71 8.47 7.21
CA LEU A 68 -8.41 7.84 7.46
C LEU A 68 -8.00 6.91 6.31
N GLU A 69 -8.93 6.08 5.82
CA GLU A 69 -8.68 5.20 4.67
C GLU A 69 -8.38 6.00 3.40
N ALA A 70 -9.16 7.03 3.10
CA ALA A 70 -8.93 7.90 1.94
C ALA A 70 -7.55 8.56 1.99
N SER A 71 -7.17 9.14 3.14
CA SER A 71 -5.85 9.74 3.32
C SER A 71 -4.71 8.73 3.15
N TYR A 72 -4.89 7.51 3.66
CA TYR A 72 -3.88 6.45 3.48
C TYR A 72 -3.71 6.05 2.02
N ILE A 73 -4.82 5.92 1.28
CA ILE A 73 -4.80 5.57 -0.15
C ILE A 73 -4.05 6.66 -0.95
N ASP A 74 -4.34 7.93 -0.70
CA ASP A 74 -3.66 9.05 -1.36
C ASP A 74 -2.15 9.01 -1.11
N ASP A 75 -1.76 8.84 0.16
CA ASP A 75 -0.36 8.75 0.57
C ASP A 75 0.36 7.55 -0.07
N ALA A 76 -0.31 6.40 -0.14
CA ALA A 76 0.21 5.19 -0.76
C ALA A 76 0.51 5.42 -2.24
N PHE A 77 -0.42 5.99 -3.00
CA PHE A 77 -0.19 6.21 -4.43
C PHE A 77 0.79 7.35 -4.71
N ILE A 78 0.85 8.37 -3.86
CA ILE A 78 1.93 9.39 -3.91
C ILE A 78 3.30 8.72 -3.69
N PHE A 79 3.42 7.84 -2.70
CA PHE A 79 4.65 7.10 -2.43
C PHE A 79 5.05 6.22 -3.63
N LEU A 80 4.12 5.40 -4.14
CA LEU A 80 4.39 4.53 -5.29
C LEU A 80 4.78 5.33 -6.53
N GLN A 81 4.08 6.43 -6.80
CA GLN A 81 4.41 7.34 -7.89
C GLN A 81 5.84 7.90 -7.76
N ASN A 82 6.22 8.32 -6.55
CA ASN A 82 7.53 8.90 -6.29
C ASN A 82 8.67 7.88 -6.38
N ILE A 83 8.48 6.68 -5.86
CA ILE A 83 9.49 5.61 -5.85
C ILE A 83 9.66 5.00 -7.24
N LEU A 84 8.54 4.69 -7.90
CA LEU A 84 8.52 4.00 -9.18
C LEU A 84 8.53 4.95 -10.37
N LYS A 85 8.51 6.27 -10.14
CA LYS A 85 8.48 7.30 -11.20
C LYS A 85 7.32 7.12 -12.15
N LEU A 86 6.15 6.76 -11.61
CA LEU A 86 4.94 6.59 -12.40
C LEU A 86 4.47 7.93 -12.96
N SER A 87 4.04 7.93 -14.21
CA SER A 87 3.23 9.02 -14.74
C SER A 87 1.85 9.09 -14.05
N ASN A 88 1.13 10.20 -14.18
CA ASN A 88 -0.23 10.31 -13.64
C ASN A 88 -1.16 9.22 -14.19
N LYS A 89 -1.00 8.86 -15.48
CA LYS A 89 -1.79 7.78 -16.10
C LYS A 89 -1.47 6.41 -15.50
N GLU A 90 -0.21 6.14 -15.18
CA GLU A 90 0.18 4.87 -14.55
C GLU A 90 -0.26 4.82 -13.08
N LYS A 91 -0.31 5.96 -12.39
CA LYS A 91 -0.90 6.08 -11.05
C LYS A 91 -2.41 5.80 -11.09
N GLU A 92 -3.16 6.43 -11.98
CA GLU A 92 -4.60 6.20 -12.17
C GLU A 92 -4.91 4.74 -12.55
N LEU A 93 -4.08 4.13 -13.40
CA LEU A 93 -4.18 2.71 -13.73
C LEU A 93 -3.99 1.83 -12.49
N ALA A 94 -2.98 2.15 -11.66
CA ALA A 94 -2.72 1.41 -10.44
C ALA A 94 -3.88 1.55 -9.44
N GLU A 95 -4.44 2.75 -9.27
CA GLU A 95 -5.62 3.05 -8.44
C GLU A 95 -6.85 2.25 -8.86
N SER A 96 -7.07 2.11 -10.16
CA SER A 96 -8.20 1.32 -10.70
C SER A 96 -7.98 -0.19 -10.71
N THR A 97 -6.74 -0.65 -10.51
CA THR A 97 -6.38 -2.08 -10.58
C THR A 97 -6.32 -2.75 -9.20
N LEU A 98 -5.86 -2.03 -8.18
CA LEU A 98 -5.61 -2.61 -6.86
C LEU A 98 -6.87 -2.57 -5.97
N THR A 99 -7.11 -3.67 -5.27
CA THR A 99 -7.98 -3.67 -4.08
C THR A 99 -7.20 -3.13 -2.88
N MET A 100 -7.89 -2.72 -1.80
CA MET A 100 -7.23 -2.23 -0.58
C MET A 100 -6.25 -3.25 0.03
N GLU A 101 -6.64 -4.53 0.04
CA GLU A 101 -5.77 -5.64 0.49
C GLU A 101 -4.48 -5.72 -0.35
N LYS A 102 -4.62 -5.79 -1.68
CA LYS A 102 -3.47 -5.86 -2.59
C LYS A 102 -2.61 -4.60 -2.55
N LEU A 103 -3.20 -3.44 -2.28
CA LEU A 103 -2.46 -2.20 -2.06
C LEU A 103 -1.56 -2.32 -0.83
N GLY A 104 -2.08 -2.80 0.30
CA GLY A 104 -1.31 -3.03 1.51
C GLY A 104 -0.14 -4.01 1.31
N GLU A 105 -0.41 -5.16 0.69
CA GLU A 105 0.61 -6.15 0.36
C GLU A 105 1.72 -5.59 -0.54
N TYR A 106 1.32 -4.87 -1.58
CA TYR A 106 2.24 -4.31 -2.56
C TYR A 106 3.09 -3.19 -1.97
N LEU A 107 2.51 -2.33 -1.13
CA LEU A 107 3.26 -1.30 -0.40
C LEU A 107 4.31 -1.93 0.51
N ASN A 108 3.94 -2.96 1.27
CA ASN A 108 4.88 -3.68 2.13
C ASN A 108 6.05 -4.25 1.30
N TYR A 109 5.73 -4.89 0.18
CA TYR A 109 6.73 -5.39 -0.77
C TYR A 109 7.69 -4.28 -1.23
N VAL A 110 7.17 -3.15 -1.72
CA VAL A 110 8.01 -2.05 -2.21
C VAL A 110 8.87 -1.46 -1.09
N VAL A 111 8.29 -1.22 0.09
CA VAL A 111 9.01 -0.70 1.27
C VAL A 111 10.15 -1.62 1.67
N MET A 112 9.88 -2.92 1.83
CA MET A 112 10.91 -3.90 2.23
C MET A 112 12.06 -3.95 1.22
N ARG A 113 11.72 -4.01 -0.08
CA ARG A 113 12.71 -4.06 -1.15
C ARG A 113 13.58 -2.80 -1.17
N VAL A 114 12.99 -1.61 -1.08
CA VAL A 114 13.72 -0.32 -1.03
C VAL A 114 14.66 -0.23 0.16
N LYS A 115 14.29 -0.86 1.28
CA LYS A 115 15.13 -0.94 2.50
C LYS A 115 16.22 -2.01 2.42
N GLY A 116 16.36 -2.71 1.30
CA GLY A 116 17.34 -3.79 1.14
C GLY A 116 16.98 -5.07 1.88
N ILE A 117 15.74 -5.19 2.35
CA ILE A 117 15.23 -6.40 2.99
C ILE A 117 14.65 -7.28 1.88
N GLU A 118 15.11 -8.52 1.79
CA GLU A 118 14.57 -9.49 0.84
C GLU A 118 13.13 -9.87 1.22
N GLY A 119 12.15 -9.13 0.70
CA GLY A 119 10.76 -9.57 0.67
C GLY A 119 10.58 -10.59 -0.45
N LYS A 120 10.04 -11.78 -0.13
CA LYS A 120 9.65 -12.76 -1.15
C LYS A 120 8.46 -12.20 -1.96
N PRO A 121 8.59 -12.02 -3.30
CA PRO A 121 7.50 -11.51 -4.14
C PRO A 121 6.36 -12.51 -4.38
N GLU A 122 6.53 -13.76 -3.95
CA GLU A 122 5.68 -14.91 -4.32
C GLU A 122 4.27 -14.89 -3.68
N ALA A 123 4.00 -14.01 -2.71
CA ALA A 123 2.70 -13.94 -2.05
C ALA A 123 1.59 -13.23 -2.87
N ILE A 124 1.95 -12.40 -3.87
CA ILE A 124 0.99 -11.48 -4.53
C ILE A 124 0.47 -12.00 -5.90
N SER A 125 0.92 -13.17 -6.37
CA SER A 125 0.19 -14.08 -7.30
C SER A 125 1.14 -15.00 -8.05
N GLU A 126 1.17 -16.27 -7.66
CA GLU A 126 1.39 -17.40 -8.59
C GLU A 126 0.47 -18.55 -8.20
N LYS A 127 -0.84 -18.42 -8.50
CA LYS A 127 -1.57 -19.59 -9.01
C LYS A 127 -1.36 -19.57 -10.51
N ASP A 128 -0.32 -20.27 -10.93
CA ASP A 128 -0.05 -20.60 -12.32
C ASP A 128 -1.10 -21.63 -12.78
N PRO A 129 -2.05 -21.31 -13.68
CA PRO A 129 -2.99 -22.32 -14.16
C PRO A 129 -2.38 -23.02 -15.37
N LYS A 130 -1.26 -23.73 -15.19
CA LYS A 130 -0.78 -24.73 -16.16
C LYS A 130 -0.01 -25.86 -15.48
N LYS A 131 -0.78 -26.83 -14.99
CA LYS A 131 -0.45 -28.27 -15.04
C LYS A 131 -1.77 -29.04 -15.14
N ASP A 132 -2.22 -29.23 -16.37
CA ASP A 132 -2.47 -30.54 -17.00
C ASP A 132 -2.66 -30.34 -18.51
#